data_AF-A0A520ETZ0-F1
#
_entry.id   AF-A0A520ETZ0-F1
#
_cell.length_a   1.000
_cell.length_b   1.000
_cell.length_c   1.000
_cell.angle_alpha   90.00
_cell.angle_beta   90.00
_cell.angle_gamma   90.00
#
_symmetry.space_group_name_H-M   'P 1'
#
loop_
_entity.id
_entity.type
_entity.pdbx_description
1 polymer ?
#
loop_
_entity_poly.entity_id
_entity_poly.type
_entity_poly.pdbx_seq_one_letter_code
_entity_poly.pdbx_strand_id
1 'polypeptide(L)'
;MYSPQHRPAPSTSRRKGSALIPLVGTVALATSALMLVNASSADAQSPAVVVPTVGLGAADPYAILAGSTVTDAGGSVINGSVGVSPGDGNPSSVSGLLQGQITNGVIDDKNERALNAKAALQVAYTDAANRSGPELVPVELGGTTRYAGLYKGDTLGLTGSLPLTLDAQGNSAAVFIFQAGSTLITGSNSSVSL
;
A
#
# COMPACT_ATOMS: atom_id res chain seq x y z
N MET A 1 -3.37 -13.54 -98.87
CA MET A 1 -4.75 -13.91 -98.52
C MET A 1 -5.33 -12.77 -97.70
N TYR A 2 -6.35 -12.10 -98.24
CA TYR A 2 -6.85 -10.75 -97.91
C TYR A 2 -8.33 -10.88 -97.50
N SER A 3 -8.77 -10.12 -96.48
CA SER A 3 -10.13 -10.09 -95.89
C SER A 3 -11.26 -9.79 -96.89
N PRO A 4 -12.55 -10.08 -96.58
CA PRO A 4 -13.48 -9.05 -96.03
C PRO A 4 -14.58 -9.60 -95.07
N GLN A 5 -14.93 -8.97 -93.93
CA GLN A 5 -15.91 -7.87 -93.69
C GLN A 5 -17.39 -8.17 -94.03
N HIS A 6 -18.31 -8.13 -93.03
CA HIS A 6 -19.55 -7.31 -93.04
C HIS A 6 -20.42 -7.38 -91.74
N ARG A 7 -20.41 -6.24 -91.02
CA ARG A 7 -21.40 -5.48 -90.18
C ARG A 7 -22.93 -5.64 -90.53
N PRO A 8 -23.93 -4.96 -89.87
CA PRO A 8 -24.34 -4.77 -88.44
C PRO A 8 -25.91 -4.75 -88.16
N ALA A 9 -26.30 -4.80 -86.84
CA ALA A 9 -27.38 -4.09 -86.04
C ALA A 9 -28.78 -3.71 -86.63
N PRO A 10 -29.73 -3.00 -85.92
CA PRO A 10 -30.04 -2.73 -84.49
C PRO A 10 -31.55 -2.90 -84.14
N SER A 11 -32.01 -2.60 -82.89
CA SER A 11 -33.23 -1.78 -82.62
C SER A 11 -33.62 -1.71 -81.12
N THR A 12 -33.48 -0.50 -80.54
CA THR A 12 -34.42 0.31 -79.71
C THR A 12 -35.22 -0.35 -78.55
N SER A 13 -35.54 0.27 -77.40
CA SER A 13 -36.01 1.65 -77.17
C SER A 13 -36.00 2.01 -75.67
N ARG A 14 -35.94 3.31 -75.41
CA ARG A 14 -35.93 4.07 -74.14
C ARG A 14 -37.37 4.54 -73.81
N ARG A 15 -37.78 4.61 -72.53
CA ARG A 15 -38.70 5.64 -71.90
C ARG A 15 -38.99 5.20 -70.44
N LYS A 16 -38.62 5.94 -69.39
CA LYS A 16 -39.14 7.21 -68.80
C LYS A 16 -40.44 7.08 -68.00
N GLY A 17 -40.37 7.53 -66.73
CA GLY A 17 -41.48 7.90 -65.84
C GLY A 17 -41.97 6.75 -64.96
N SER A 18 -42.47 6.90 -63.74
CA SER A 18 -42.60 7.99 -62.75
C SER A 18 -43.09 7.30 -61.46
N ALA A 19 -42.96 7.98 -60.32
CA ALA A 19 -43.32 7.53 -58.97
C ALA A 19 -44.73 6.90 -58.83
N LEU A 20 -44.93 6.11 -57.76
CA LEU A 20 -46.02 6.23 -56.77
C LEU A 20 -45.92 5.12 -55.69
N ILE A 21 -45.81 5.55 -54.43
CA ILE A 21 -46.11 4.84 -53.16
C ILE A 21 -47.66 4.78 -53.08
N PRO A 22 -48.38 3.72 -52.61
CA PRO A 22 -48.23 3.12 -51.28
C PRO A 22 -48.58 1.61 -51.15
N LEU A 23 -48.26 1.05 -49.98
CA LEU A 23 -49.20 0.39 -49.06
C LEU A 23 -48.51 -0.76 -48.34
N VAL A 24 -48.57 -0.64 -47.02
CA VAL A 24 -48.02 -1.49 -45.97
C VAL A 24 -48.40 -2.97 -46.17
N GLY A 25 -47.39 -3.83 -46.19
CA GLY A 25 -47.51 -5.28 -46.08
C GLY A 25 -46.28 -5.80 -45.36
N THR A 26 -46.36 -5.89 -44.04
CA THR A 26 -45.32 -6.36 -43.13
C THR A 26 -44.83 -7.76 -43.50
N VAL A 27 -43.55 -7.89 -43.82
CA VAL A 27 -42.81 -9.15 -43.75
C VAL A 27 -41.63 -8.92 -42.81
N ALA A 28 -41.70 -9.58 -41.66
CA ALA A 28 -40.66 -9.57 -40.64
C ALA A 28 -39.38 -10.23 -41.19
N LEU A 29 -38.31 -9.45 -41.32
CA LEU A 29 -36.95 -9.98 -41.42
C LEU A 29 -36.22 -9.60 -40.14
N ALA A 30 -35.97 -10.60 -39.30
CA ALA A 30 -35.10 -10.50 -38.14
C ALA A 30 -33.68 -10.17 -38.60
N THR A 31 -33.21 -8.96 -38.29
CA THR A 31 -31.80 -8.58 -38.43
C THR A 31 -31.09 -8.84 -37.11
N SER A 32 -30.16 -9.78 -37.15
CA SER A 32 -29.32 -10.20 -36.03
C SER A 32 -28.54 -9.01 -35.45
N ALA A 33 -28.73 -8.76 -34.15
CA ALA A 33 -27.89 -7.84 -33.39
C ALA A 33 -26.56 -8.54 -33.09
N LEU A 34 -25.46 -8.03 -33.66
CA LEU A 34 -24.11 -8.40 -33.27
C LEU A 34 -23.75 -7.62 -32.00
N MET A 35 -23.97 -8.21 -30.83
CA MET A 35 -23.52 -7.66 -29.55
C MET A 35 -22.01 -7.86 -29.44
N LEU A 36 -21.24 -6.77 -29.52
CA LEU A 36 -19.86 -6.76 -29.06
C LEU A 36 -19.86 -6.96 -27.55
N VAL A 37 -19.48 -8.15 -27.10
CA VAL A 37 -19.21 -8.42 -25.69
C VAL A 37 -17.81 -7.87 -25.40
N ASN A 38 -17.73 -6.67 -24.82
CA ASN A 38 -16.51 -6.24 -24.16
C ASN A 38 -16.29 -7.14 -22.95
N ALA A 39 -15.45 -8.16 -23.09
CA ALA A 39 -14.92 -8.89 -21.96
C ALA A 39 -13.99 -7.93 -21.22
N SER A 40 -14.52 -7.25 -20.20
CA SER A 40 -13.67 -6.61 -19.19
C SER A 40 -12.83 -7.71 -18.58
N SER A 41 -11.51 -7.65 -18.77
CA SER A 41 -10.58 -8.41 -17.95
C SER A 41 -10.84 -7.98 -16.50
N ALA A 42 -11.56 -8.80 -15.76
CA ALA A 42 -11.56 -8.70 -14.31
C ALA A 42 -10.12 -8.99 -13.90
N ASP A 43 -9.36 -7.94 -13.60
CA ASP A 43 -8.10 -8.08 -12.88
C ASP A 43 -8.40 -8.94 -11.67
N ALA A 44 -7.83 -10.14 -11.64
CA ALA A 44 -7.90 -11.02 -10.50
C ALA A 44 -7.20 -10.29 -9.35
N GLN A 45 -7.97 -9.55 -8.57
CA GLN A 45 -7.50 -8.89 -7.38
C GLN A 45 -7.07 -10.02 -6.43
N SER A 46 -5.76 -10.27 -6.38
CA SER A 46 -5.18 -11.25 -5.49
C SER A 46 -5.71 -10.95 -4.08
N PRO A 47 -6.25 -11.95 -3.35
CA PRO A 47 -6.83 -11.69 -2.04
C PRO A 47 -5.78 -11.01 -1.17
N ALA A 48 -6.08 -9.79 -0.71
CA ALA A 48 -5.21 -9.06 0.19
C ALA A 48 -4.92 -9.96 1.40
N VAL A 49 -3.64 -10.20 1.68
CA VAL A 49 -3.23 -10.94 2.87
C VAL A 49 -3.64 -10.09 4.07
N VAL A 50 -4.68 -10.51 4.80
CA VAL A 50 -5.12 -9.82 6.01
C VAL A 50 -4.14 -10.16 7.12
N VAL A 51 -3.17 -9.27 7.35
CA VAL A 51 -2.26 -9.34 8.49
C VAL A 51 -2.95 -8.65 9.68
N PRO A 52 -3.17 -9.34 10.82
CA PRO A 52 -3.79 -8.71 11.99
C PRO A 52 -2.86 -7.63 12.57
N THR A 53 -3.38 -6.68 13.33
CA THR A 53 -2.54 -5.71 14.04
C THR A 53 -1.68 -6.40 15.11
N VAL A 54 -0.54 -5.81 15.46
CA VAL A 54 0.26 -6.24 16.62
C VAL A 54 -0.29 -5.51 17.85
N GLY A 55 -0.70 -6.25 18.88
CA GLY A 55 -1.26 -5.66 20.09
C GLY A 55 -0.16 -5.09 20.99
N LEU A 56 -0.07 -3.75 21.11
CA LEU A 56 0.94 -3.08 21.94
C LEU A 56 0.62 -3.12 23.45
N GLY A 57 -0.64 -3.36 23.82
CA GLY A 57 -1.07 -3.43 25.22
C GLY A 57 -0.72 -2.16 26.00
N ALA A 58 -0.12 -2.32 27.18
CA ALA A 58 0.28 -1.18 28.02
C ALA A 58 1.40 -0.31 27.43
N ALA A 59 2.06 -0.73 26.33
CA ALA A 59 3.04 0.09 25.63
C ALA A 59 2.39 1.12 24.68
N ASP A 60 1.12 0.96 24.31
CA ASP A 60 0.40 1.82 23.35
C ASP A 60 0.48 3.34 23.63
N PRO A 61 0.35 3.85 24.87
CA PRO A 61 0.41 5.29 25.12
C PRO A 61 1.84 5.87 25.14
N TYR A 62 2.89 5.05 24.95
CA TYR A 62 4.28 5.50 25.01
C TYR A 62 4.82 5.85 23.63
N ALA A 63 5.28 7.08 23.47
CA ALA A 63 6.03 7.51 22.29
C ALA A 63 7.49 7.02 22.33
N ILE A 64 8.07 6.90 23.54
CA ILE A 64 9.41 6.38 23.77
C ILE A 64 9.34 5.42 24.97
N LEU A 65 9.85 4.20 24.81
CA LEU A 65 9.94 3.22 25.90
C LEU A 65 11.27 2.47 25.86
N ALA A 66 12.16 2.76 26.80
CA ALA A 66 13.54 2.26 26.82
C ALA A 66 13.80 1.27 27.97
N GLY A 67 14.87 0.46 27.82
CA GLY A 67 15.33 -0.46 28.86
C GLY A 67 16.31 0.15 29.86
N SER A 68 17.25 0.98 29.38
CA SER A 68 18.37 1.52 30.15
C SER A 68 18.23 3.04 30.39
N THR A 69 18.34 3.84 29.33
CA THR A 69 18.24 5.30 29.41
C THR A 69 17.54 5.92 28.20
N VAL A 70 17.04 7.14 28.40
CA VAL A 70 16.65 8.07 27.33
C VAL A 70 17.47 9.34 27.50
N THR A 71 18.13 9.79 26.43
CA THR A 71 18.91 11.03 26.41
C THR A 71 18.40 11.92 25.28
N ASP A 72 17.95 13.12 25.61
CA ASP A 72 17.62 14.17 24.64
C ASP A 72 18.72 15.25 24.68
N ALA A 73 19.24 15.64 23.50
CA ALA A 73 20.21 16.74 23.39
C ALA A 73 19.53 18.11 23.29
N GLY A 74 18.19 18.14 23.25
CA GLY A 74 17.36 19.34 23.26
C GLY A 74 16.62 19.56 21.95
N GLY A 75 15.52 20.33 22.01
CA GLY A 75 14.71 20.69 20.84
C GLY A 75 13.64 19.66 20.47
N SER A 76 13.57 18.54 21.17
CA SER A 76 12.55 17.51 20.97
C SER A 76 11.16 17.97 21.45
N VAL A 77 10.11 17.57 20.74
CA VAL A 77 8.71 17.65 21.18
C VAL A 77 8.13 16.26 21.03
N ILE A 78 7.62 15.69 22.14
CA ILE A 78 7.13 14.33 22.20
C ILE A 78 5.61 14.36 22.42
N ASN A 79 4.86 13.62 21.61
CA ASN A 79 3.42 13.43 21.80
C ASN A 79 3.16 11.99 22.25
N GLY A 80 2.91 11.79 23.54
CA GLY A 80 2.83 10.49 24.19
C GLY A 80 3.82 10.36 25.36
N SER A 81 3.70 9.30 26.16
CA SER A 81 4.52 9.12 27.36
C SER A 81 5.95 8.66 27.02
N VAL A 82 6.89 8.96 27.92
CA VAL A 82 8.28 8.48 27.85
C VAL A 82 8.54 7.60 29.04
N GLY A 83 8.89 6.34 28.82
CA GLY A 83 9.09 5.35 29.86
C GLY A 83 10.49 4.75 29.85
N VAL A 84 11.03 4.47 31.03
CA VAL A 84 12.26 3.67 31.18
C VAL A 84 12.08 2.64 32.28
N SER A 85 12.32 1.36 31.97
CA SER A 85 12.35 0.29 32.97
C SER A 85 13.19 -0.91 32.47
N PRO A 86 14.04 -1.52 33.31
CA PRO A 86 14.30 -1.17 34.73
C PRO A 86 15.08 0.14 34.91
N GLY A 87 15.82 0.57 33.89
CA GLY A 87 16.70 1.72 33.93
C GLY A 87 17.99 1.47 34.71
N ASP A 88 19.10 2.10 34.29
CA ASP A 88 20.42 2.00 34.91
C ASP A 88 21.02 3.35 35.34
N GLY A 89 20.35 4.47 35.03
CA GLY A 89 20.76 5.81 35.42
C GLY A 89 20.47 6.12 36.89
N ASN A 90 21.38 6.83 37.55
CA ASN A 90 21.28 7.24 38.95
C ASN A 90 21.59 8.75 39.08
N PRO A 91 20.66 9.61 39.54
CA PRO A 91 19.34 9.27 40.10
C PRO A 91 18.25 9.00 39.03
N SER A 92 18.42 9.50 37.81
CA SER A 92 17.43 9.41 36.73
C SER A 92 17.98 8.63 35.53
N SER A 93 17.12 7.87 34.83
CA SER A 93 17.47 7.28 33.53
C SER A 93 17.02 8.13 32.34
N VAL A 94 16.31 9.22 32.59
CA VAL A 94 15.93 10.20 31.57
C VAL A 94 16.75 11.47 31.79
N SER A 95 17.50 11.88 30.76
CA SER A 95 18.37 13.06 30.80
C SER A 95 18.11 13.98 29.61
N GLY A 96 18.15 15.29 29.85
CA GLY A 96 18.01 16.34 28.83
C GLY A 96 16.59 16.54 28.28
N LEU A 97 15.64 15.65 28.59
CA LEU A 97 14.22 15.80 28.27
C LEU A 97 13.47 16.40 29.46
N LEU A 98 12.72 17.47 29.21
CA LEU A 98 11.90 18.16 30.20
C LEU A 98 10.41 17.84 30.01
N GLN A 99 9.63 17.83 31.10
CA GLN A 99 8.18 17.56 31.03
C GLN A 99 7.42 18.54 30.12
N GLY A 100 7.91 19.79 29.98
CA GLY A 100 7.32 20.78 29.06
C GLY A 100 7.48 20.45 27.57
N GLN A 101 8.32 19.46 27.22
CA GLN A 101 8.48 18.95 25.86
C GLN A 101 7.53 17.79 25.55
N ILE A 102 6.78 17.30 26.54
CA ILE A 102 5.85 16.18 26.38
C ILE A 102 4.42 16.70 26.35
N THR A 103 3.69 16.33 25.30
CA THR A 103 2.25 16.57 25.13
C THR A 103 1.51 15.24 25.25
N ASN A 104 0.32 15.23 25.88
CA ASN A 104 -0.52 14.04 26.05
C ASN A 104 0.18 12.84 26.72
N GLY A 105 1.14 13.09 27.61
CA GLY A 105 1.92 12.04 28.26
C GLY A 105 2.73 12.53 29.44
N VAL A 106 3.47 11.60 30.05
CA VAL A 106 4.32 11.85 31.23
C VAL A 106 5.65 11.13 31.10
N ILE A 107 6.63 11.52 31.93
CA ILE A 107 7.86 10.74 32.13
C ILE A 107 7.61 9.69 33.21
N ASP A 108 7.78 8.42 32.86
CA ASP A 108 7.76 7.28 33.77
C ASP A 108 9.16 6.67 33.90
N ASP A 109 9.93 7.15 34.88
CA ASP A 109 11.28 6.65 35.16
C ASP A 109 11.25 5.59 36.28
N LYS A 110 11.58 4.34 35.94
CA LYS A 110 11.70 3.17 36.84
C LYS A 110 10.47 2.87 37.70
N ASN A 111 9.26 3.20 37.22
CA ASN A 111 8.02 2.97 37.97
C ASN A 111 7.21 1.78 37.42
N GLU A 112 6.11 1.45 38.10
CA GLU A 112 5.25 0.31 37.77
C GLU A 112 4.60 0.43 36.39
N ARG A 113 4.23 1.65 35.96
CA ARG A 113 3.66 1.86 34.61
C ARG A 113 4.67 1.53 33.53
N ALA A 114 5.90 2.03 33.64
CA ALA A 114 6.99 1.71 32.71
C ALA A 114 7.34 0.21 32.74
N LEU A 115 7.33 -0.43 33.92
CA LEU A 115 7.53 -1.88 34.04
C LEU A 115 6.47 -2.67 33.26
N ASN A 116 5.19 -2.37 33.49
CA ASN A 116 4.08 -3.04 32.80
C ASN A 116 4.11 -2.79 31.29
N ALA A 117 4.45 -1.57 30.87
CA ALA A 117 4.62 -1.24 29.46
C ALA A 117 5.77 -2.03 28.82
N LYS A 118 6.91 -2.21 29.50
CA LYS A 118 8.04 -3.02 28.99
C LYS A 118 7.69 -4.49 28.84
N ALA A 119 6.91 -5.05 29.77
CA ALA A 119 6.39 -6.40 29.64
C ALA A 119 5.46 -6.55 28.43
N ALA A 120 4.54 -5.60 28.23
CA ALA A 120 3.66 -5.59 27.07
C ALA A 120 4.43 -5.44 25.74
N LEU A 121 5.44 -4.55 25.70
CA LEU A 121 6.33 -4.40 24.55
C LEU A 121 7.05 -5.70 24.20
N GLN A 122 7.51 -6.46 25.20
CA GLN A 122 8.16 -7.75 24.95
C GLN A 122 7.19 -8.77 24.32
N VAL A 123 5.92 -8.79 24.74
CA VAL A 123 4.88 -9.61 24.13
C VAL A 123 4.63 -9.18 22.68
N ALA A 124 4.47 -7.88 22.43
CA ALA A 124 4.25 -7.33 21.09
C ALA A 124 5.41 -7.62 20.14
N TYR A 125 6.65 -7.46 20.61
CA TYR A 125 7.86 -7.81 19.86
C TYR A 125 7.88 -9.31 19.51
N THR A 126 7.57 -10.16 20.49
CA THR A 126 7.56 -11.62 20.31
C THR A 126 6.47 -12.06 19.33
N ASP A 127 5.28 -11.45 19.36
CA ASP A 127 4.24 -11.66 18.34
C ASP A 127 4.79 -11.29 16.95
N ALA A 128 5.21 -10.04 16.76
CA ALA A 128 5.68 -9.53 15.48
C ALA A 128 6.83 -10.36 14.89
N ALA A 129 7.82 -10.72 15.72
CA ALA A 129 9.01 -11.48 15.31
C ALA A 129 8.69 -12.93 14.92
N ASN A 130 7.66 -13.54 15.52
CA ASN A 130 7.31 -14.94 15.27
C ASN A 130 6.24 -15.15 14.18
N ARG A 131 5.75 -14.07 13.56
CA ARG A 131 4.80 -14.21 12.44
C ARG A 131 5.45 -14.94 11.27
N SER A 132 4.71 -15.86 10.67
CA SER A 132 5.18 -16.76 9.61
C SER A 132 4.68 -16.33 8.22
N GLY A 133 5.37 -16.80 7.18
CA GLY A 133 5.05 -16.51 5.80
C GLY A 133 5.38 -15.07 5.33
N PRO A 134 6.52 -14.48 5.71
CA PRO A 134 6.89 -13.15 5.20
C PRO A 134 7.25 -13.21 3.71
N GLU A 135 6.92 -12.14 2.99
CA GLU A 135 7.57 -11.82 1.71
C GLU A 135 9.01 -11.34 1.98
N LEU A 136 9.98 -11.87 1.23
CA LEU A 136 11.36 -11.40 1.35
C LEU A 136 11.54 -10.08 0.62
N VAL A 137 12.17 -9.12 1.29
CA VAL A 137 12.46 -7.78 0.75
C VAL A 137 13.95 -7.60 0.50
N PRO A 138 14.34 -6.74 -0.47
CA PRO A 138 15.72 -6.30 -0.61
C PRO A 138 16.19 -5.55 0.65
N VAL A 139 17.51 -5.41 0.80
CA VAL A 139 18.11 -4.61 1.87
C VAL A 139 17.60 -3.18 1.81
N GLU A 140 17.65 -2.53 0.64
CA GLU A 140 17.15 -1.17 0.48
C GLU A 140 15.64 -1.17 0.18
N LEU A 141 14.88 -0.50 1.05
CA LEU A 141 13.43 -0.33 0.96
C LEU A 141 13.04 0.97 0.25
N GLY A 142 13.92 1.97 0.22
CA GLY A 142 13.68 3.24 -0.46
C GLY A 142 13.47 3.03 -1.97
N GLY A 143 12.49 3.74 -2.52
CA GLY A 143 12.07 3.60 -3.93
C GLY A 143 11.20 2.37 -4.19
N THR A 144 10.76 1.65 -3.15
CA THR A 144 9.82 0.53 -3.28
C THR A 144 8.43 0.90 -2.79
N THR A 145 7.41 0.24 -3.35
CA THR A 145 6.04 0.26 -2.82
C THR A 145 5.74 -1.08 -2.19
N ARG A 146 5.14 -1.05 -1.01
CA ARG A 146 4.65 -2.22 -0.28
C ARG A 146 3.16 -2.09 -0.05
N TYR A 147 2.47 -3.22 -0.15
CA TYR A 147 1.04 -3.33 0.17
C TYR A 147 0.89 -3.92 1.58
N ALA A 148 -0.35 -4.02 2.07
CA ALA A 148 -0.60 -4.66 3.35
C ALA A 148 0.03 -6.08 3.38
N GLY A 149 0.84 -6.38 4.39
CA GLY A 149 1.65 -7.58 4.37
C GLY A 149 2.68 -7.72 5.49
N LEU A 150 3.29 -8.90 5.50
CA LEU A 150 4.40 -9.25 6.37
C LEU A 150 5.66 -9.39 5.50
N TYR A 151 6.73 -8.70 5.89
CA TYR A 151 7.97 -8.56 5.14
C TYR A 151 9.16 -8.95 5.99
N LYS A 152 10.19 -9.54 5.39
CA LYS A 152 11.43 -9.91 6.10
C LYS A 152 12.69 -9.67 5.30
N GLY A 153 13.72 -9.19 5.98
CA GLY A 153 15.10 -9.12 5.48
C GLY A 153 16.09 -9.22 6.64
N ASP A 154 17.34 -9.60 6.36
CA ASP A 154 18.37 -9.68 7.42
C ASP A 154 18.73 -8.28 7.92
N THR A 155 19.27 -7.43 7.05
CA THR A 155 19.44 -5.99 7.31
C THR A 155 18.45 -5.24 6.44
N LEU A 156 17.80 -4.22 6.99
CA LEU A 156 16.92 -3.32 6.26
C LEU A 156 17.55 -1.93 6.19
N GLY A 157 17.30 -1.24 5.08
CA GLY A 157 17.83 0.07 4.76
C GLY A 157 16.73 0.97 4.22
N LEU A 158 16.72 2.22 4.66
CA LEU A 158 16.03 3.35 4.07
C LEU A 158 17.10 4.41 3.83
N THR A 159 18.08 4.09 2.98
CA THR A 159 19.26 4.95 2.78
C THR A 159 19.23 5.68 1.45
N GLY A 160 18.36 5.26 0.52
CA GLY A 160 18.11 5.95 -0.73
C GLY A 160 17.39 7.29 -0.55
N SER A 161 17.42 8.11 -1.61
CA SER A 161 16.73 9.40 -1.65
C SER A 161 15.24 9.31 -1.97
N LEU A 162 14.75 8.12 -2.34
CA LEU A 162 13.35 7.88 -2.65
C LEU A 162 12.63 7.26 -1.44
N PRO A 163 11.36 7.61 -1.20
CA PRO A 163 10.60 7.09 -0.08
C PRO A 163 10.35 5.59 -0.21
N LEU A 164 10.15 4.92 0.92
CA LEU A 164 9.36 3.69 0.96
C LEU A 164 7.89 4.09 0.95
N THR A 165 7.12 3.61 -0.01
CA THR A 165 5.67 3.85 -0.07
C THR A 165 4.93 2.66 0.52
N LEU A 166 4.05 2.90 1.50
CA LEU A 166 3.13 1.92 2.06
C LEU A 166 1.73 2.19 1.51
N ASP A 167 1.37 1.52 0.42
CA ASP A 167 0.10 1.71 -0.25
C ASP A 167 -0.98 0.81 0.38
N ALA A 168 -1.90 1.44 1.11
CA ALA A 168 -3.01 0.77 1.76
C ALA A 168 -4.14 0.36 0.79
N GLN A 169 -4.07 0.75 -0.48
CA GLN A 169 -5.08 0.48 -1.51
C GLN A 169 -6.50 0.88 -1.09
N GLY A 170 -6.61 1.99 -0.36
CA GLY A 170 -7.88 2.50 0.18
C GLY A 170 -8.39 1.79 1.45
N ASN A 171 -7.65 0.80 1.99
CA ASN A 171 -8.01 0.11 3.22
C ASN A 171 -7.36 0.79 4.44
N SER A 172 -8.14 1.54 5.23
CA SER A 172 -7.65 2.20 6.44
C SER A 172 -7.20 1.23 7.55
N ALA A 173 -7.55 -0.05 7.47
CA ALA A 173 -7.10 -1.10 8.38
C ALA A 173 -5.92 -1.91 7.83
N ALA A 174 -5.26 -1.45 6.76
CA ALA A 174 -4.06 -2.10 6.22
C ALA A 174 -2.94 -2.17 7.26
N VAL A 175 -2.30 -3.34 7.36
CA VAL A 175 -1.21 -3.59 8.30
C VAL A 175 0.05 -3.96 7.54
N PHE A 176 1.17 -3.34 7.93
CA PHE A 176 2.50 -3.57 7.37
C PHE A 176 3.44 -3.98 8.50
N ILE A 177 4.06 -5.16 8.41
CA ILE A 177 5.00 -5.64 9.43
C ILE A 177 6.32 -5.96 8.75
N PHE A 178 7.40 -5.32 9.22
CA PHE A 178 8.76 -5.57 8.73
C PHE A 178 9.58 -6.26 9.81
N GLN A 179 10.01 -7.48 9.54
CA GLN A 179 10.93 -8.25 10.38
C GLN A 179 12.37 -8.01 9.89
N ALA A 180 13.15 -7.25 10.65
CA ALA A 180 14.59 -7.16 10.46
C ALA A 180 15.30 -8.27 11.26
N GLY A 181 16.11 -9.11 10.60
CA GLY A 181 16.95 -10.09 11.29
C GLY A 181 18.09 -9.46 12.10
N SER A 182 18.42 -8.21 11.79
CA SER A 182 19.49 -7.42 12.41
C SER A 182 19.10 -5.94 12.49
N THR A 183 19.82 -5.06 11.80
CA THR A 183 19.67 -3.61 11.87
C THR A 183 18.68 -3.07 10.82
N LEU A 184 18.03 -1.97 11.17
CA LEU A 184 17.38 -1.04 10.25
C LEU A 184 18.25 0.23 10.20
N ILE A 185 18.67 0.66 9.01
CA ILE A 185 19.50 1.85 8.81
C ILE A 185 18.71 2.88 8.02
N THR A 186 18.61 4.11 8.52
CA THR A 186 17.97 5.23 7.81
C THR A 186 19.02 6.27 7.42
N GLY A 187 19.02 6.68 6.15
CA GLY A 187 19.85 7.78 5.67
C GLY A 187 19.26 9.14 6.04
N SER A 188 20.07 10.19 5.93
CA SER A 188 19.54 11.56 6.04
C SER A 188 18.47 11.81 4.99
N ASN A 189 17.37 12.45 5.38
CA ASN A 189 16.21 12.75 4.52
C ASN A 189 15.43 11.53 3.99
N SER A 190 15.69 10.32 4.50
CA SER A 190 14.85 9.16 4.18
C SER A 190 13.42 9.38 4.67
N SER A 191 12.44 8.86 3.94
CA SER A 191 11.03 9.01 4.31
C SER A 191 10.22 7.74 4.03
N VAL A 192 9.10 7.62 4.75
CA VAL A 192 8.04 6.65 4.50
C VAL A 192 6.80 7.43 4.11
N SER A 193 6.20 7.09 2.97
CA SER A 193 4.95 7.68 2.48
C SER A 193 3.80 6.70 2.63
N LEU A 194 2.61 7.23 2.91
CA LEU A 194 1.35 6.49 2.93
C LEU A 194 0.49 6.86 1.70
#